data_AF-A0A7C7UHB5-F1
#
_entry.id   AF-A0A7C7UHB5-F1
#
_cell.length_a   1.000
_cell.length_b   1.000
_cell.length_c   1.000
_cell.angle_alpha   90.00
_cell.angle_beta   90.00
_cell.angle_gamma   90.00
#
_symmetry.space_group_name_H-M   'P 1'
#
loop_
_entity.id
_entity.type
_entity.pdbx_description
1 polymer ?
#
loop_
_entity_poly.entity_id
_entity_poly.type
_entity_poly.pdbx_seq_one_letter_code
_entity_poly.pdbx_strand_id
1 'polypeptide(L)'
;GSARLAADFAQVPVINAGSGGEEHPTQALLDLYTIYKEKGRIDGLEIGILGDLRYGRTVHSLAYALANYKVNLHLVSPPELRMRREVYWDIKGKIQVEQSEKVEDVIPRLDVLYVTRIQKERFPDPAEYERVKGAYKIDGELLAKAKPELIVMHPLPRVDEITPEIDQTRHAVYFRQVRYGLVTRMALLGLVMGVL
;
A
#
# COMPACT_ATOMS: atom_id res chain seq x y z
N GLY A 1 7.79 13.64 12.09
CA GLY A 1 8.70 12.49 12.27
C GLY A 1 10.17 12.85 12.36
N SER A 2 10.97 11.91 12.89
CA SER A 2 12.43 12.02 13.10
C SER A 2 13.24 12.41 11.85
N ALA A 3 12.82 11.93 10.68
CA ALA A 3 13.48 12.27 9.41
C ALA A 3 13.37 13.78 9.08
N ARG A 4 12.26 14.43 9.45
CA ARG A 4 12.10 15.88 9.26
C ARG A 4 13.05 16.65 10.16
N LEU A 5 13.13 16.26 11.43
CA LEU A 5 14.06 16.86 12.39
C LEU A 5 15.50 16.75 11.88
N ALA A 6 15.92 15.57 11.40
CA ALA A 6 17.24 15.38 10.82
C ALA A 6 17.48 16.29 9.60
N ALA A 7 16.48 16.43 8.72
CA ALA A 7 16.56 17.31 7.55
C ALA A 7 16.70 18.80 7.91
N ASP A 8 16.05 19.26 8.99
CA ASP A 8 16.10 20.66 9.41
C ASP A 8 17.50 21.07 9.92
N PHE A 9 18.33 20.12 10.35
CA PHE A 9 19.70 20.37 10.85
C PHE A 9 20.81 19.89 9.91
N ALA A 10 20.50 19.08 8.90
CA ALA A 10 21.48 18.55 7.97
C ALA A 10 21.88 19.60 6.92
N GLN A 11 23.17 19.64 6.58
CA GLN A 11 23.68 20.41 5.44
C GLN A 11 23.66 19.60 4.13
N VAL A 12 23.13 18.37 4.18
CA VAL A 12 23.02 17.44 3.05
C VAL A 12 21.57 17.00 2.89
N PRO A 13 21.14 16.61 1.69
CA PRO A 13 19.80 16.08 1.48
C PRO A 13 19.51 14.84 2.36
N VAL A 14 18.31 14.79 2.94
CA VAL A 14 17.85 13.67 3.77
C VAL A 14 16.65 12.99 3.11
N ILE A 15 16.77 11.68 2.87
CA ILE A 15 15.68 10.86 2.34
C ILE A 15 15.09 10.02 3.47
N ASN A 16 13.79 10.17 3.71
CA ASN A 16 13.07 9.37 4.71
C ASN A 16 12.83 7.94 4.19
N ALA A 17 13.58 6.96 4.72
CA ALA A 17 13.38 5.54 4.44
C ALA A 17 12.30 4.88 5.33
N GLY A 18 11.55 5.67 6.11
CA GLY A 18 10.48 5.23 6.99
C GLY A 18 10.68 5.74 8.42
N SER A 19 9.84 6.67 8.87
CA SER A 19 9.92 7.25 10.22
C SER A 19 8.78 6.77 11.12
N GLY A 20 9.06 5.81 12.01
CA GLY A 20 8.08 5.28 12.94
C GLY A 20 6.84 4.70 12.25
N GLY A 21 5.65 5.10 12.70
CA GLY A 21 4.36 4.76 12.10
C GLY A 21 3.70 5.90 11.31
N GLU A 22 4.49 6.86 10.82
CA GLU A 22 4.01 8.01 10.03
C GLU A 22 4.11 7.70 8.53
N GLU A 23 5.26 8.01 7.91
CA GLU A 23 5.41 8.04 6.46
C GLU A 23 6.54 7.14 5.96
N HIS A 24 6.40 6.66 4.73
CA HIS A 24 7.41 5.95 3.95
C HIS A 24 7.39 6.40 2.47
N PRO A 25 7.90 7.60 2.15
CA PRO A 25 7.72 8.23 0.83
C PRO A 25 8.35 7.43 -0.31
N THR A 26 9.53 6.83 -0.11
CA THR A 26 10.18 6.02 -1.15
C THR A 26 9.38 4.77 -1.50
N GLN A 27 8.60 4.23 -0.55
CA GLN A 27 7.70 3.10 -0.81
C GLN A 27 6.49 3.57 -1.61
N ALA A 28 5.86 4.69 -1.25
CA ALA A 28 4.76 5.23 -2.06
C ALA A 28 5.19 5.53 -3.50
N LEU A 29 6.38 6.09 -3.71
CA LEU A 29 6.92 6.33 -5.05
C LEU A 29 7.10 5.04 -5.86
N LEU A 30 7.69 4.00 -5.28
CA LEU A 30 7.88 2.73 -5.99
C LEU A 30 6.55 2.00 -6.23
N ASP A 31 5.58 2.19 -5.34
CA ASP A 31 4.23 1.63 -5.48
C ASP A 31 3.50 2.29 -6.65
N LEU A 32 3.50 3.63 -6.73
CA LEU A 32 2.97 4.36 -7.87
C LEU A 32 3.66 3.97 -9.18
N TYR A 33 5.00 3.86 -9.16
CA TYR A 33 5.75 3.42 -10.33
C TYR A 33 5.38 1.99 -10.75
N THR A 34 5.16 1.09 -9.78
CA THR A 34 4.69 -0.27 -10.07
C THR A 34 3.31 -0.24 -10.72
N ILE A 35 2.34 0.49 -10.17
CA ILE A 35 1.01 0.64 -10.76
C ILE A 35 1.11 1.15 -12.20
N TYR A 36 1.87 2.23 -12.41
CA TYR A 36 2.08 2.81 -13.72
C TYR A 36 2.72 1.83 -14.71
N LYS A 37 3.75 1.08 -14.30
CA LYS A 37 4.44 0.12 -15.18
C LYS A 37 3.57 -1.07 -15.55
N GLU A 38 2.74 -1.55 -14.63
CA GLU A 38 1.89 -2.73 -14.84
C GLU A 38 0.57 -2.38 -15.57
N LYS A 39 0.05 -1.15 -15.39
CA LYS A 39 -1.23 -0.71 -15.97
C LYS A 39 -1.12 0.29 -17.11
N GLY A 40 0.06 0.86 -17.33
CA GLY A 40 0.33 1.93 -18.31
C GLY A 40 -0.23 3.30 -17.92
N ARG A 41 -0.95 3.40 -16.81
CA ARG A 41 -1.58 4.62 -16.27
C ARG A 41 -1.88 4.45 -14.78
N ILE A 42 -2.20 5.55 -14.10
CA ILE A 42 -2.72 5.53 -12.73
C ILE A 42 -4.16 6.08 -12.72
N ASP A 43 -4.44 7.13 -13.50
CA ASP A 43 -5.79 7.69 -13.60
C ASP A 43 -6.81 6.67 -14.14
N GLY A 44 -8.03 6.75 -13.59
CA GLY A 44 -9.17 5.93 -13.94
C GLY A 44 -9.13 4.50 -13.38
N LEU A 45 -8.24 4.20 -12.43
CA LEU A 45 -8.15 2.89 -11.80
C LEU A 45 -9.01 2.78 -10.54
N GLU A 46 -9.56 1.59 -10.34
CA GLU A 46 -10.17 1.11 -9.10
C GLU A 46 -9.08 0.45 -8.23
N ILE A 47 -8.70 1.08 -7.12
CA ILE A 47 -7.57 0.62 -6.29
C ILE A 47 -8.08 0.22 -4.91
N GLY A 48 -7.85 -1.03 -4.52
CA GLY A 48 -8.13 -1.53 -3.18
C GLY A 48 -6.87 -1.55 -2.32
N ILE A 49 -6.96 -1.04 -1.09
CA ILE A 49 -5.94 -1.21 -0.06
C ILE A 49 -6.53 -2.08 1.05
N LEU A 50 -5.94 -3.25 1.26
CA LEU A 50 -6.42 -4.26 2.19
C LEU A 50 -5.46 -4.43 3.37
N GLY A 51 -6.00 -4.38 4.58
CA GLY A 51 -5.36 -4.92 5.77
C GLY A 51 -5.23 -3.95 6.93
N ASP A 52 -4.01 -3.78 7.45
CA ASP A 52 -3.72 -2.87 8.56
C ASP A 52 -3.60 -1.42 8.07
N LEU A 53 -4.75 -0.76 7.94
CA LEU A 53 -4.83 0.64 7.49
C LEU A 53 -4.58 1.64 8.61
N ARG A 54 -4.62 1.20 9.86
CA ARG A 54 -4.42 2.07 11.02
C ARG A 54 -2.94 2.33 11.30
N TYR A 55 -2.12 1.28 11.18
CA TYR A 55 -0.71 1.34 11.52
C TYR A 55 0.21 1.24 10.30
N GLY A 56 -0.28 0.80 9.14
CA GLY A 56 0.53 0.71 7.93
C GLY A 56 1.01 2.08 7.40
N ARG A 57 2.24 2.48 7.74
CA ARG A 57 2.85 3.72 7.20
C ARG A 57 2.91 3.75 5.67
N THR A 58 3.09 2.59 5.04
CA THR A 58 3.16 2.48 3.58
C THR A 58 1.82 2.80 2.95
N VAL A 59 0.71 2.40 3.58
CA VAL A 59 -0.64 2.68 3.08
C VAL A 59 -1.05 4.13 3.31
N HIS A 60 -0.57 4.78 4.37
CA HIS A 60 -0.78 6.22 4.56
C HIS A 60 -0.11 7.01 3.45
N SER A 61 1.19 6.78 3.23
CA SER A 61 1.93 7.45 2.15
C SER A 61 1.33 7.15 0.77
N LEU A 62 0.93 5.90 0.51
CA LEU A 62 0.30 5.52 -0.75
C LEU A 62 -1.05 6.21 -0.95
N ALA A 63 -1.89 6.28 0.09
CA ALA A 63 -3.18 6.96 0.02
C ALA A 63 -3.03 8.46 -0.27
N TYR A 64 -2.09 9.13 0.41
CA TYR A 64 -1.78 10.53 0.11
C TYR A 64 -1.23 10.72 -1.31
N ALA A 65 -0.38 9.80 -1.79
CA ALA A 65 0.17 9.88 -3.13
C ALA A 65 -0.93 9.68 -4.20
N LEU A 66 -1.82 8.71 -4.00
CA LEU A 66 -2.97 8.43 -4.86
C LEU A 66 -4.00 9.57 -4.90
N ALA A 67 -4.09 10.37 -3.84
CA ALA A 67 -4.96 11.56 -3.81
C ALA A 67 -4.55 12.67 -4.81
N ASN A 68 -3.43 12.51 -5.52
CA ASN A 68 -3.00 13.38 -6.62
C ASN A 68 -3.44 12.85 -8.01
N TYR A 69 -4.18 11.74 -8.05
CA TYR A 69 -4.66 11.10 -9.28
C TYR A 69 -6.18 10.98 -9.29
N LYS A 70 -6.76 10.75 -10.46
CA LYS A 70 -8.20 10.51 -10.65
C LYS A 70 -8.51 9.02 -10.46
N VAL A 71 -8.45 8.55 -9.21
CA VAL A 71 -8.71 7.14 -8.85
C VAL A 71 -9.92 7.00 -7.93
N ASN A 72 -10.49 5.79 -7.91
CA ASN A 72 -11.47 5.37 -6.92
C ASN A 72 -10.76 4.44 -5.92
N LEU A 73 -10.74 4.83 -4.64
CA LEU A 73 -10.01 4.12 -3.60
C LEU A 73 -10.95 3.31 -2.71
N HIS A 74 -10.69 2.02 -2.57
CA HIS A 74 -11.42 1.10 -1.69
C HIS A 74 -10.54 0.73 -0.50
N LEU A 75 -10.93 1.18 0.69
CA LEU A 75 -10.22 0.89 1.93
C LEU A 75 -10.88 -0.31 2.62
N VAL A 76 -10.19 -1.45 2.61
CA VAL A 76 -10.73 -2.72 3.12
C VAL A 76 -10.00 -3.11 4.41
N SER A 77 -10.73 -3.14 5.53
CA SER A 77 -10.16 -3.50 6.83
C SER A 77 -11.23 -3.82 7.86
N PRO A 78 -10.93 -4.66 8.87
CA PRO A 78 -11.73 -4.74 10.10
C PRO A 78 -11.91 -3.37 10.77
N PRO A 79 -12.99 -3.15 11.55
CA PRO A 79 -13.25 -1.89 12.24
C PRO A 79 -12.07 -1.36 13.08
N GLU A 80 -11.33 -2.25 13.71
CA GLU A 80 -10.18 -1.96 14.57
C GLU A 80 -8.97 -1.40 13.81
N LEU A 81 -8.86 -1.78 12.53
CA LEU A 81 -7.75 -1.49 11.63
C LEU A 81 -8.07 -0.43 10.58
N ARG A 82 -9.20 0.28 10.70
CA ARG A 82 -9.59 1.34 9.77
C ARG A 82 -8.54 2.44 9.66
N MET A 83 -8.48 3.03 8.46
CA MET A 83 -7.63 4.18 8.15
C MET A 83 -7.80 5.28 9.21
N ARG A 84 -6.69 5.90 9.62
CA ARG A 84 -6.73 7.01 10.56
C ARG A 84 -7.64 8.11 10.04
N ARG A 85 -8.45 8.69 10.94
CA ARG A 85 -9.45 9.71 10.58
C ARG A 85 -8.82 10.87 9.82
N GLU A 86 -7.69 11.39 10.31
CA GLU A 86 -6.92 12.44 9.65
C GLU A 86 -6.59 12.10 8.19
N VAL A 87 -5.95 10.96 7.93
CA VAL A 87 -5.61 10.49 6.57
C VAL A 87 -6.87 10.35 5.72
N TYR A 88 -7.92 9.72 6.26
CA TYR A 88 -9.17 9.49 5.52
C TYR A 88 -9.84 10.80 5.07
N TRP A 89 -9.93 11.79 5.96
CA TRP A 89 -10.58 13.06 5.61
C TRP A 89 -9.76 13.88 4.62
N ASP A 90 -8.43 13.83 4.72
CA ASP A 90 -7.53 14.53 3.80
C ASP A 90 -7.62 13.99 2.36
N ILE A 91 -7.78 12.67 2.19
CA ILE A 91 -7.90 12.05 0.87
C ILE A 91 -9.34 12.11 0.33
N LYS A 92 -10.36 11.99 1.19
CA LYS A 92 -11.78 12.00 0.77
C LYS A 92 -12.21 13.32 0.13
N GLY A 93 -11.58 14.43 0.51
CA GLY A 93 -11.82 15.73 -0.12
C GLY A 93 -11.24 15.84 -1.55
N LYS A 94 -10.44 14.87 -2.00
CA LYS A 94 -9.68 14.93 -3.26
C LYS A 94 -10.06 13.84 -4.25
N ILE A 95 -10.40 12.65 -3.76
CA ILE A 95 -10.73 11.46 -4.56
C ILE A 95 -11.95 10.74 -3.98
N GLN A 96 -12.55 9.84 -4.77
CA GLN A 96 -13.61 8.97 -4.28
C GLN A 96 -13.00 7.91 -3.35
N VAL A 97 -13.61 7.73 -2.18
CA VAL A 97 -13.13 6.77 -1.17
C VAL A 97 -14.30 5.99 -0.58
N GLU A 98 -14.30 4.69 -0.81
CA GLU A 98 -15.22 3.72 -0.21
C GLU A 98 -14.52 2.96 0.91
N GLN A 99 -15.26 2.61 1.97
CA GLN A 99 -14.78 1.72 3.03
C GLN A 99 -15.59 0.43 3.02
N SER A 100 -14.92 -0.70 3.16
CA SER A 100 -15.55 -2.01 3.23
C SER A 100 -14.84 -2.87 4.27
N GLU A 101 -15.55 -3.84 4.83
CA GLU A 101 -14.95 -4.80 5.78
C GLU A 101 -14.51 -6.09 5.09
N LYS A 102 -15.10 -6.39 3.93
CA LYS A 102 -14.86 -7.61 3.17
C LYS A 102 -14.29 -7.27 1.80
N VAL A 103 -13.24 -7.99 1.40
CA VAL A 103 -12.59 -7.80 0.10
C VAL A 103 -13.47 -8.31 -1.03
N GLU A 104 -14.31 -9.31 -0.76
CA GLU A 104 -15.26 -9.91 -1.69
C GLU A 104 -16.25 -8.90 -2.26
N ASP A 105 -16.59 -7.86 -1.49
CA ASP A 105 -17.55 -6.82 -1.89
C ASP A 105 -16.96 -5.89 -2.96
N VAL A 106 -15.63 -5.80 -3.04
CA VAL A 106 -14.94 -4.85 -3.94
C VAL A 106 -14.10 -5.53 -5.00
N ILE A 107 -13.60 -6.76 -4.76
CA ILE A 107 -12.66 -7.47 -5.64
C ILE A 107 -13.08 -7.55 -7.11
N PRO A 108 -14.36 -7.70 -7.49
CA PRO A 108 -14.73 -7.78 -8.91
C PRO A 108 -14.53 -6.46 -9.66
N ARG A 109 -14.42 -5.33 -8.94
CA ARG A 109 -14.24 -3.99 -9.50
C ARG A 109 -12.77 -3.57 -9.56
N LEU A 110 -11.90 -4.17 -8.77
CA LEU A 110 -10.53 -3.68 -8.59
C LEU A 110 -9.65 -3.93 -9.82
N ASP A 111 -8.82 -2.93 -10.15
CA ASP A 111 -7.71 -3.05 -11.08
C ASP A 111 -6.39 -3.32 -10.33
N VAL A 112 -6.26 -2.82 -9.11
CA VAL A 112 -5.10 -3.00 -8.23
C VAL A 112 -5.60 -3.41 -6.84
N LEU A 113 -5.02 -4.47 -6.28
CA LEU A 113 -5.20 -4.84 -4.87
C LEU A 113 -3.85 -4.74 -4.16
N TYR A 114 -3.71 -3.75 -3.28
CA TYR A 114 -2.55 -3.54 -2.43
C TYR A 114 -2.79 -4.16 -1.06
N VAL A 115 -2.13 -5.28 -0.78
CA VAL A 115 -2.34 -6.07 0.42
C VAL A 115 -1.26 -5.72 1.44
N THR A 116 -1.62 -5.72 2.72
CA THR A 116 -0.68 -5.49 3.83
C THR A 116 -0.78 -6.57 4.90
N ARG A 117 0.36 -6.89 5.51
CA ARG A 117 0.42 -7.71 6.72
C ARG A 117 -0.19 -6.98 7.93
N ILE A 118 -0.79 -7.75 8.83
CA ILE A 118 -1.17 -7.26 10.16
C ILE A 118 0.09 -7.11 11.01
N GLN A 119 0.35 -5.91 11.54
CA GLN A 119 1.57 -5.61 12.29
C GLN A 119 1.42 -6.03 13.76
N LYS A 120 1.58 -7.32 14.04
CA LYS A 120 1.48 -7.91 15.40
C LYS A 120 2.21 -7.07 16.46
N GLU A 121 3.40 -6.57 16.14
CA GLU A 121 4.24 -5.79 17.04
C GLU A 121 3.66 -4.42 17.46
N ARG A 122 2.54 -3.99 16.86
CA ARG A 122 1.89 -2.70 17.16
C ARG A 122 0.61 -2.83 17.97
N PHE A 123 0.20 -4.05 18.28
CA PHE A 123 -0.94 -4.28 19.16
C PHE A 123 -0.48 -4.22 20.62
N PRO A 124 -1.11 -3.38 21.46
CA PRO A 124 -0.78 -3.30 22.88
C PRO A 124 -1.23 -4.56 23.63
N ASP A 125 -2.31 -5.20 23.18
CA ASP A 125 -2.87 -6.42 23.75
C ASP A 125 -2.83 -7.56 22.72
N PRO A 126 -2.15 -8.69 23.02
CA PRO A 126 -2.16 -9.88 22.17
C PRO A 126 -3.57 -10.40 21.82
N ALA A 127 -4.57 -10.22 22.68
CA ALA A 127 -5.93 -10.66 22.39
C ALA A 127 -6.56 -9.84 21.26
N GLU A 128 -6.24 -8.55 21.13
CA GLU A 128 -6.70 -7.74 19.98
C GLU A 128 -6.14 -8.26 18.67
N TYR A 129 -4.86 -8.65 18.66
CA TYR A 129 -4.21 -9.23 17.50
C TYR A 129 -4.88 -10.54 17.09
N GLU A 130 -5.14 -11.46 18.03
CA GLU A 130 -5.76 -12.76 17.70
C GLU A 130 -7.18 -12.61 17.13
N ARG A 131 -7.91 -11.52 17.44
CA ARG A 131 -9.22 -11.23 16.83
C ARG A 131 -9.15 -10.86 15.35
N VAL A 132 -8.06 -10.22 14.92
CA VAL A 132 -7.90 -9.72 13.55
C VAL A 132 -6.94 -10.57 12.73
N LYS A 133 -6.13 -11.42 13.36
CA LYS A 133 -5.21 -12.33 12.68
C LYS A 133 -5.97 -13.23 11.71
N GLY A 134 -5.52 -13.25 10.45
CA GLY A 134 -6.18 -14.02 9.40
C GLY A 134 -7.55 -13.49 8.98
N ALA A 135 -7.92 -12.25 9.35
CA ALA A 135 -9.18 -11.62 8.96
C ALA A 135 -9.36 -11.53 7.43
N TYR A 136 -8.26 -11.64 6.68
CA TYR A 136 -8.27 -11.68 5.23
C TYR A 136 -7.18 -12.62 4.74
N LYS A 137 -7.50 -13.29 3.63
CA LYS A 137 -6.61 -14.22 2.95
C LYS A 137 -6.83 -14.06 1.46
N ILE A 138 -5.75 -13.86 0.73
CA ILE A 138 -5.77 -13.80 -0.74
C ILE A 138 -5.36 -15.17 -1.26
N ASP A 139 -6.33 -15.89 -1.79
CA ASP A 139 -6.17 -17.21 -2.37
C ASP A 139 -6.84 -17.33 -3.75
N GLY A 140 -6.72 -18.50 -4.38
CA GLY A 140 -7.27 -18.75 -5.71
C GLY A 140 -8.78 -18.57 -5.79
N GLU A 141 -9.53 -18.91 -4.73
CA GLU A 141 -10.99 -18.77 -4.69
C GLU A 141 -11.43 -17.31 -4.71
N LEU A 142 -10.71 -16.44 -3.97
CA LEU A 142 -10.97 -15.02 -4.02
C LEU A 142 -10.60 -14.42 -5.39
N LEU A 143 -9.42 -14.77 -5.92
CA LEU A 143 -8.97 -14.24 -7.21
C LEU A 143 -9.80 -14.74 -8.40
N ALA A 144 -10.50 -15.87 -8.27
CA ALA A 144 -11.46 -16.31 -9.28
C ALA A 144 -12.63 -15.32 -9.49
N LYS A 145 -12.90 -14.45 -8.51
CA LYS A 145 -13.91 -13.39 -8.56
C LYS A 145 -13.35 -12.05 -9.05
N ALA A 146 -12.03 -11.94 -9.20
CA ALA A 146 -11.36 -10.72 -9.61
C ALA A 146 -11.43 -10.50 -11.12
N LYS A 147 -11.15 -9.26 -11.55
CA LYS A 147 -10.88 -8.99 -12.96
C LYS A 147 -9.68 -9.83 -13.45
N PRO A 148 -9.74 -10.37 -14.68
CA PRO A 148 -8.62 -11.07 -15.30
C PRO A 148 -7.28 -10.32 -15.20
N GLU A 149 -7.31 -9.00 -15.35
CA GLU A 149 -6.17 -8.11 -15.38
C GLU A 149 -5.79 -7.51 -14.01
N LEU A 150 -6.50 -7.83 -12.92
CA LEU A 150 -6.17 -7.35 -11.57
C LEU A 150 -4.68 -7.63 -11.27
N ILE A 151 -3.99 -6.66 -10.68
CA ILE A 151 -2.65 -6.90 -10.12
C ILE A 151 -2.71 -6.89 -8.59
N VAL A 152 -1.98 -7.80 -7.97
CA VAL A 152 -1.82 -7.93 -6.52
C VAL A 152 -0.44 -7.45 -6.13
N MET A 153 -0.41 -6.39 -5.35
CA MET A 153 0.78 -5.74 -4.79
C MET A 153 0.88 -6.02 -3.29
N HIS A 154 2.11 -6.01 -2.77
CA HIS A 154 2.37 -6.22 -1.36
C HIS A 154 3.74 -5.60 -1.01
N PRO A 155 3.86 -4.76 0.03
CA PRO A 155 5.13 -4.09 0.37
C PRO A 155 6.20 -5.05 0.92
N LEU A 156 5.77 -6.25 1.36
CA LEU A 156 6.57 -7.30 1.99
C LEU A 156 7.18 -6.87 3.35
N PRO A 157 7.62 -7.83 4.18
CA PRO A 157 7.42 -9.28 4.06
C PRO A 157 5.94 -9.66 4.23
N ARG A 158 5.54 -10.80 3.64
CA ARG A 158 4.23 -11.42 3.90
C ARG A 158 4.34 -12.55 4.92
N VAL A 159 3.25 -12.85 5.63
CA VAL A 159 3.17 -13.94 6.61
C VAL A 159 2.26 -15.04 6.10
N ASP A 160 0.96 -14.78 6.06
CA ASP A 160 -0.11 -15.73 5.72
C ASP A 160 -1.27 -15.08 4.94
N GLU A 161 -1.25 -13.76 4.78
CA GLU A 161 -2.27 -12.95 4.13
C GLU A 161 -2.38 -13.21 2.61
N ILE A 162 -1.35 -13.77 1.96
CA ILE A 162 -1.37 -14.18 0.56
C ILE A 162 -0.85 -15.62 0.47
N THR A 163 -1.62 -16.55 -0.11
CA THR A 163 -1.19 -17.93 -0.24
C THR A 163 -0.07 -18.09 -1.29
N PRO A 164 0.85 -19.06 -1.11
CA PRO A 164 1.97 -19.26 -2.04
C PRO A 164 1.55 -19.61 -3.47
N GLU A 165 0.36 -20.19 -3.68
CA GLU A 165 -0.14 -20.51 -5.02
C GLU A 165 -0.36 -19.25 -5.88
N ILE A 166 -0.61 -18.10 -5.25
CA ILE A 166 -0.80 -16.83 -5.94
C ILE A 166 0.47 -16.41 -6.68
N ASP A 167 1.65 -16.81 -6.22
CA ASP A 167 2.95 -16.48 -6.82
C ASP A 167 3.04 -16.92 -8.28
N GLN A 168 2.36 -18.00 -8.64
CA GLN A 168 2.36 -18.55 -10.00
C GLN A 168 1.28 -17.95 -10.89
N THR A 169 0.43 -17.08 -10.35
CA THR A 169 -0.62 -16.42 -11.11
C THR A 169 -0.09 -15.15 -11.78
N ARG A 170 -0.73 -14.74 -12.87
CA ARG A 170 -0.44 -13.46 -13.53
C ARG A 170 -0.73 -12.23 -12.66
N HIS A 171 -1.56 -12.41 -11.61
CA HIS A 171 -1.94 -11.34 -10.71
C HIS A 171 -0.78 -10.91 -9.80
N ALA A 172 0.13 -11.83 -9.44
CA ALA A 172 1.21 -11.54 -8.51
C ALA A 172 2.28 -10.61 -9.10
N VAL A 173 2.32 -9.36 -8.64
CA VAL A 173 3.34 -8.38 -9.05
C VAL A 173 4.29 -7.97 -7.94
N TYR A 174 4.07 -8.38 -6.69
CA TYR A 174 4.86 -7.97 -5.52
C TYR A 174 6.37 -8.29 -5.63
N PHE A 175 6.78 -9.35 -6.33
CA PHE A 175 8.21 -9.57 -6.60
C PHE A 175 8.77 -8.65 -7.68
N ARG A 176 7.97 -8.26 -8.69
CA ARG A 176 8.34 -7.21 -9.65
C ARG A 176 8.41 -5.85 -8.98
N GLN A 177 7.47 -5.54 -8.08
CA GLN A 177 7.45 -4.35 -7.23
C GLN A 177 8.77 -4.18 -6.46
N VAL A 178 9.34 -5.25 -5.88
CA VAL A 178 10.66 -5.19 -5.23
C VAL A 178 11.76 -4.74 -6.21
N ARG A 179 11.78 -5.29 -7.43
CA ARG A 179 12.74 -4.90 -8.47
C ARG A 179 12.53 -3.45 -8.91
N TYR A 180 11.28 -3.01 -9.02
CA TYR A 180 10.93 -1.62 -9.30
C TYR A 180 11.37 -0.66 -8.19
N GLY A 181 11.43 -1.13 -6.94
CA GLY A 181 12.03 -0.39 -5.84
C GLY A 181 13.49 -0.03 -6.05
N LEU A 182 14.30 -0.91 -6.66
CA LEU A 182 15.70 -0.64 -6.96
C LEU A 182 15.83 0.55 -7.91
N VAL A 183 15.17 0.49 -9.07
CA VAL A 183 15.27 1.55 -10.10
C VAL A 183 14.67 2.86 -9.63
N THR A 184 13.58 2.82 -8.84
CA THR A 184 12.97 4.03 -8.28
C THR A 184 13.93 4.74 -7.32
N ARG A 185 14.62 3.98 -6.47
CA ARG A 185 15.58 4.54 -5.51
C ARG A 185 16.85 5.03 -6.20
N MET A 186 17.32 4.37 -7.25
CA MET A 186 18.43 4.87 -8.09
C MET A 186 18.07 6.22 -8.71
N ALA A 187 16.88 6.36 -9.30
CA ALA A 187 16.42 7.62 -9.85
C ALA A 187 16.31 8.71 -8.78
N LEU A 188 15.75 8.39 -7.61
CA LEU A 188 15.65 9.33 -6.49
C LEU A 188 17.02 9.83 -6.04
N LEU A 189 17.99 8.94 -5.86
CA LEU A 189 19.36 9.32 -5.48
C LEU A 189 20.00 10.21 -6.55
N GLY A 190 19.85 9.84 -7.83
CA GLY A 190 20.41 10.62 -8.93
C GLY A 190 19.85 12.04 -9.01
N LEU A 191 18.53 12.20 -8.89
CA LEU A 191 17.86 13.50 -8.88
C LEU A 191 18.27 14.34 -7.66
N VAL A 192 18.29 13.75 -6.47
CA VAL A 192 18.64 14.47 -5.23
C VAL A 192 20.10 14.91 -5.22
N MET A 193 20.99 14.15 -5.85
CA MET A 193 22.40 14.49 -6.00
C MET A 193 22.69 15.41 -7.20
N GLY A 194 21.69 15.68 -8.06
CA GLY A 194 21.87 16.49 -9.26
C GLY A 194 22.74 15.83 -10.35
N VAL A 195 22.69 14.51 -10.45
CA VAL A 195 23.47 13.71 -11.42
C VAL A 195 22.60 13.01 -12.48
N LEU A 196 21.29 13.29 -12.47
CA LEU A 196 20.30 12.93 -13.49
C LEU A 196 19.53 14.20 -13.88
#